data_AF-A0A8B8ZMB2-F1
#
_entry.id   AF-A0A8B8ZMB2-F1
#
_cell.length_a   1.000
_cell.length_b   1.000
_cell.length_c   1.000
_cell.angle_alpha   90.00
_cell.angle_beta   90.00
_cell.angle_gamma   90.00
#
_symmetry.space_group_name_H-M   'P 1'
#
loop_
_entity.id
_entity.type
_entity.pdbx_description
1 polymer ?
#
loop_
_entity_poly.entity_id
_entity_poly.type
_entity_poly.pdbx_seq_one_letter_code
_entity_poly.pdbx_strand_id
1 'polypeptide(L)'
;MGTLPGTKHQKVAGGVSTTWVSVLCLSCFLLGVFVVNRIWSIPELVEVNGEASSVEGIQRKHSKVSMKCEKKETSVRAGDILSQVSLTHDVIMTLDKTISNLEMQLAAARAAKASNQGESPIDVKSGTDLLKDRPKVFFVMGIITAFSSRKRRDSIRETWMPQGDKLIKIEKEKGIVMRFVIGHSATPGGVLDGAIDAEDEQNHDFLRLNHVEGYHELSSKIQIFFSTALSIWDADFYVKLDDDVHVNLGLVGSTLARHRSKPRVYIGCMKSGPVLAKRGVKYHEPEYWKFGEEGNKYFRHATGQLYAISKDLATYISVNRCLLGFVVHWS
;
A
#
# COMPACT_ATOMS: atom_id res chain seq x y z
N MET A 1 -28.74 -75.53 37.72
CA MET A 1 -27.79 -74.61 37.04
C MET A 1 -27.49 -75.20 35.68
N GLY A 2 -27.69 -74.59 34.52
CA GLY A 2 -28.22 -73.30 34.14
C GLY A 2 -28.28 -73.33 32.60
N THR A 3 -29.49 -73.27 32.07
CA THR A 3 -29.89 -72.78 30.74
C THR A 3 -28.83 -72.03 29.93
N LEU A 4 -28.55 -72.51 28.71
CA LEU A 4 -28.05 -71.73 27.58
C LEU A 4 -29.18 -70.82 27.06
N PRO A 5 -28.90 -69.52 26.83
CA PRO A 5 -29.45 -68.90 25.63
C PRO A 5 -28.51 -67.86 24.99
N GLY A 6 -28.71 -67.66 23.68
CA GLY A 6 -28.59 -66.31 23.11
C GLY A 6 -27.73 -66.15 21.85
N THR A 7 -28.19 -66.71 20.72
CA THR A 7 -27.86 -66.18 19.40
C THR A 7 -28.41 -64.75 19.27
N LYS A 8 -27.54 -63.74 19.32
CA LYS A 8 -27.88 -62.37 18.95
C LYS A 8 -27.68 -62.19 17.45
N HIS A 9 -28.79 -62.16 16.70
CA HIS A 9 -28.81 -61.59 15.35
C HIS A 9 -28.54 -60.09 15.43
N GLN A 10 -27.41 -59.65 14.90
CA GLN A 10 -27.11 -58.24 14.68
C GLN A 10 -27.81 -57.80 13.39
N LYS A 11 -28.84 -56.94 13.51
CA LYS A 11 -29.48 -56.28 12.37
C LYS A 11 -28.44 -55.42 11.67
N VAL A 12 -28.10 -55.76 10.42
CA VAL A 12 -27.37 -54.87 9.51
C VAL A 12 -28.32 -53.75 9.12
N ALA A 13 -28.04 -52.55 9.61
CA ALA A 13 -28.72 -51.33 9.15
C ALA A 13 -28.32 -51.09 7.69
N GLY A 14 -29.31 -50.99 6.80
CA GLY A 14 -29.11 -50.76 5.38
C GLY A 14 -28.40 -49.43 5.15
N GLY A 15 -27.17 -49.50 4.64
CA GLY A 15 -26.45 -48.35 4.13
C GLY A 15 -27.14 -47.81 2.87
N VAL A 16 -27.26 -46.49 2.78
CA VAL A 16 -27.76 -45.82 1.57
C VAL A 16 -26.79 -46.11 0.42
N SER A 17 -27.32 -46.65 -0.67
CA SER A 17 -26.53 -47.01 -1.86
C SER A 17 -25.75 -45.80 -2.37
N THR A 18 -24.48 -46.00 -2.73
CA THR A 18 -23.59 -44.95 -3.28
C THR A 18 -24.20 -44.23 -4.48
N THR A 19 -25.04 -44.92 -5.27
CA THR A 19 -25.83 -44.32 -6.35
C THR A 19 -26.79 -43.24 -5.87
N TRP A 20 -27.45 -43.42 -4.73
CA TRP A 20 -28.35 -42.41 -4.16
C TRP A 20 -27.61 -41.20 -3.62
N VAL A 21 -26.41 -41.40 -3.04
CA VAL A 21 -25.54 -40.30 -2.60
C VAL A 21 -25.07 -39.48 -3.80
N SER A 22 -24.65 -40.13 -4.89
CA SER A 22 -24.25 -39.41 -6.11
C SER A 22 -25.39 -38.63 -6.77
N VAL A 23 -26.61 -39.18 -6.77
CA VAL A 23 -27.80 -38.49 -7.30
C VAL A 23 -28.15 -37.27 -6.44
N LEU A 24 -28.05 -37.39 -5.12
CA LEU A 24 -28.26 -36.27 -4.19
C LEU A 24 -27.20 -35.17 -4.38
N CYS A 25 -25.93 -35.54 -4.57
CA CYS A 25 -24.86 -34.57 -4.83
C CYS A 25 -25.06 -33.82 -6.16
N LEU A 26 -25.44 -34.54 -7.22
CA LEU A 26 -25.72 -33.94 -8.53
C LEU A 26 -26.94 -33.01 -8.47
N SER A 27 -28.00 -33.40 -7.76
CA SER A 27 -29.19 -32.56 -7.63
C SER A 27 -28.91 -31.29 -6.80
N CYS A 28 -28.14 -31.39 -5.72
CA CYS A 28 -27.68 -30.22 -4.95
C CYS A 28 -26.79 -29.29 -5.80
N PHE A 29 -25.92 -29.83 -6.64
CA PHE A 29 -25.06 -29.03 -7.51
C PHE A 29 -25.89 -28.29 -8.58
N LEU A 30 -26.84 -28.96 -9.23
CA LEU A 30 -27.72 -28.36 -10.23
C LEU A 30 -28.67 -27.31 -9.62
N LEU A 31 -29.19 -27.54 -8.41
CA LEU A 31 -29.95 -26.55 -7.66
C LEU A 31 -29.10 -25.32 -7.29
N GLY A 32 -27.84 -25.53 -6.89
CA GLY A 32 -26.90 -24.45 -6.59
C GLY A 32 -26.62 -23.57 -7.82
N VAL A 33 -26.40 -24.17 -8.99
CA VAL A 33 -26.21 -23.44 -10.25
C VAL A 33 -27.47 -22.65 -10.64
N PHE A 34 -28.66 -23.21 -10.43
CA PHE A 34 -29.92 -22.52 -10.71
C PHE A 34 -30.16 -21.33 -9.77
N VAL A 35 -29.83 -21.44 -8.48
CA VAL A 35 -29.96 -20.34 -7.52
C VAL A 35 -28.97 -19.21 -7.83
N VAL A 36 -27.72 -19.54 -8.19
CA VAL A 36 -26.72 -18.55 -8.60
C VAL A 36 -27.13 -17.83 -9.89
N ASN A 37 -27.64 -18.57 -10.88
CA ASN A 37 -28.08 -17.97 -12.15
C ASN A 37 -29.38 -17.16 -12.02
N ARG A 38 -30.26 -17.48 -11.05
CA ARG A 38 -31.51 -16.74 -10.81
C ARG A 38 -31.31 -15.46 -9.99
N ILE A 39 -30.26 -15.40 -9.17
CA ILE A 39 -29.88 -14.17 -8.43
C ILE A 39 -29.09 -13.21 -9.34
N TRP A 40 -28.48 -13.70 -10.44
CA TRP A 40 -27.77 -12.91 -11.45
C TRP A 40 -28.62 -12.57 -12.69
N SER A 41 -29.93 -12.40 -12.52
CA SER A 41 -30.81 -11.87 -13.57
C SER A 41 -30.99 -10.37 -13.35
N ILE A 42 -30.12 -9.56 -13.96
CA ILE A 42 -30.23 -8.10 -14.01
C ILE A 42 -31.48 -7.72 -14.82
N PRO A 43 -32.41 -6.89 -14.30
CA PRO A 43 -33.35 -6.17 -15.15
C PRO A 43 -32.63 -5.01 -15.83
N GLU A 44 -32.72 -5.01 -17.15
CA GLU A 44 -32.18 -4.03 -18.08
C GLU A 44 -32.89 -2.66 -18.00
N LEU A 45 -32.08 -1.61 -18.07
CA LEU A 45 -32.30 -0.20 -18.47
C LEU A 45 -33.41 0.63 -17.81
N VAL A 46 -32.99 1.64 -17.05
CA VAL A 46 -33.59 2.98 -17.10
C VAL A 46 -32.45 4.00 -17.23
N GLU A 47 -32.38 4.66 -18.39
CA GLU A 47 -31.52 5.82 -18.61
C GLU A 47 -31.88 6.96 -17.64
N VAL A 48 -30.90 7.45 -16.89
CA VAL A 48 -30.96 8.80 -16.32
C VAL A 48 -29.60 9.46 -16.51
N ASN A 49 -29.60 10.48 -17.36
CA ASN A 49 -28.52 11.43 -17.55
C ASN A 49 -28.19 12.16 -16.23
N GLY A 50 -26.91 12.22 -15.87
CA GLY A 50 -26.43 13.05 -14.77
C GLY A 50 -24.92 12.98 -14.60
N GLU A 51 -24.24 14.11 -14.86
CA GLU A 51 -22.80 14.35 -14.78
C GLU A 51 -22.06 13.63 -13.64
N ALA A 52 -21.31 12.56 -13.96
CA ALA A 52 -20.33 11.95 -13.05
C ALA A 52 -18.92 12.47 -13.36
N SER A 53 -18.51 13.46 -12.56
CA SER A 53 -17.17 13.79 -12.06
C SER A 53 -15.92 13.26 -12.79
N SER A 54 -15.11 14.21 -13.25
CA SER A 54 -13.76 14.17 -13.85
C SER A 54 -12.63 13.34 -13.18
N VAL A 55 -12.90 12.48 -12.20
CA VAL A 55 -11.86 11.80 -11.37
C VAL A 55 -11.33 10.51 -12.01
N GLU A 56 -12.16 9.71 -12.69
CA GLU A 56 -11.70 8.48 -13.37
C GLU A 56 -10.63 8.73 -14.44
N GLY A 57 -10.69 9.89 -15.10
CA GLY A 57 -9.73 10.30 -16.12
C GLY A 57 -8.32 10.58 -15.57
N ILE A 58 -8.20 10.97 -14.29
CA ILE A 58 -6.93 11.33 -13.66
C ILE A 58 -6.19 10.07 -13.19
N GLN A 59 -6.91 9.09 -12.65
CA GLN A 59 -6.34 7.85 -12.11
C GLN A 59 -5.69 6.95 -13.18
N ARG A 60 -6.28 6.90 -14.39
CA ARG A 60 -5.71 6.19 -15.56
C ARG A 60 -4.45 6.84 -16.12
N LYS A 61 -4.31 8.17 -16.07
CA LYS A 61 -3.14 8.88 -16.64
C LYS A 61 -1.90 8.77 -15.74
N HIS A 62 -2.05 8.75 -14.42
CA HIS A 62 -0.91 8.74 -13.48
C HIS A 62 -0.39 7.35 -13.09
N SER A 63 -1.12 6.27 -13.40
CA SER A 63 -0.72 4.87 -13.08
C SER A 63 0.45 4.30 -13.92
N LYS A 64 1.00 5.07 -14.87
CA LYS A 64 2.03 4.59 -15.83
C LYS A 64 3.50 4.72 -15.38
N VAL A 65 3.80 5.26 -14.20
CA VAL A 65 5.20 5.43 -13.75
C VAL A 65 5.65 4.24 -12.90
N SER A 66 5.98 3.13 -13.55
CA SER A 66 6.75 2.04 -12.94
C SER A 66 8.24 2.34 -13.13
N MET A 67 8.99 2.63 -12.06
CA MET A 67 10.45 2.45 -12.11
C MET A 67 10.79 1.17 -11.37
N LYS A 68 11.46 0.28 -12.09
CA LYS A 68 11.97 -0.98 -11.57
C LYS A 68 13.30 -0.68 -10.87
N CYS A 69 13.37 -0.84 -9.55
CA CYS A 69 14.64 -0.76 -8.83
C CYS A 69 15.33 -2.13 -8.96
N GLU A 70 16.36 -2.25 -9.79
CA GLU A 70 17.17 -3.47 -9.84
C GLU A 70 18.18 -3.46 -8.68
N LYS A 71 17.99 -4.36 -7.71
CA LYS A 71 19.00 -4.64 -6.68
C LYS A 71 19.91 -5.76 -7.18
N LYS A 72 21.20 -5.47 -7.34
CA LYS A 72 22.22 -6.46 -7.71
C LYS A 72 22.87 -6.96 -6.41
N GLU A 73 22.44 -8.13 -5.93
CA GLU A 73 23.08 -8.77 -4.77
C GLU A 73 24.38 -9.47 -5.21
N THR A 74 25.48 -9.17 -4.52
CA THR A 74 26.75 -9.90 -4.69
C THR A 74 27.12 -10.52 -3.35
N SER A 75 27.19 -11.86 -3.30
CA SER A 75 27.66 -12.58 -2.10
C SER A 75 29.18 -12.49 -2.00
N VAL A 76 29.73 -12.05 -0.86
CA VAL A 76 31.18 -11.91 -0.68
C VAL A 76 31.69 -12.78 0.49
N ARG A 77 32.80 -13.49 0.28
CA ARG A 77 33.54 -14.30 1.27
C ARG A 77 34.60 -13.44 1.97
N ALA A 78 34.95 -13.81 3.20
CA ALA A 78 35.76 -13.02 4.15
C ALA A 78 37.22 -12.70 3.72
N GLY A 79 37.74 -13.25 2.63
CA GLY A 79 39.11 -12.98 2.13
C GLY A 79 39.26 -11.68 1.33
N ASP A 80 38.16 -11.08 0.88
CA ASP A 80 38.16 -9.94 -0.06
C ASP A 80 38.04 -8.56 0.62
N ILE A 81 38.02 -8.51 1.96
CA ILE A 81 37.66 -7.28 2.71
C ILE A 81 38.72 -6.18 2.53
N LEU A 82 40.02 -6.51 2.56
CA LEU A 82 41.10 -5.51 2.46
C LEU A 82 41.26 -4.94 1.04
N SER A 83 41.09 -5.77 0.00
CA SER A 83 41.12 -5.28 -1.38
C SER A 83 39.88 -4.44 -1.70
N GLN A 84 38.72 -4.82 -1.14
CA GLN A 84 37.50 -4.02 -1.27
C GLN A 84 37.57 -2.69 -0.51
N VAL A 85 38.24 -2.58 0.63
CA VAL A 85 38.38 -1.27 1.32
C VAL A 85 39.19 -0.29 0.48
N SER A 86 40.26 -0.74 -0.18
CA SER A 86 41.03 0.10 -1.12
C SER A 86 40.20 0.48 -2.34
N LEU A 87 39.47 -0.48 -2.94
CA LEU A 87 38.54 -0.22 -4.04
C LEU A 87 37.41 0.74 -3.63
N THR A 88 36.93 0.65 -2.39
CA THR A 88 35.86 1.52 -1.86
C THR A 88 36.37 2.95 -1.69
N HIS A 89 37.62 3.14 -1.24
CA HIS A 89 38.23 4.46 -1.17
C HIS A 89 38.38 5.10 -2.55
N ASP A 90 38.84 4.34 -3.55
CA ASP A 90 38.97 4.83 -4.93
C ASP A 90 37.61 5.18 -5.54
N VAL A 91 36.57 4.37 -5.27
CA VAL A 91 35.20 4.66 -5.72
C VAL A 91 34.64 5.90 -5.03
N ILE A 92 34.85 6.06 -3.72
CA ILE A 92 34.42 7.25 -2.96
C ILE A 92 35.11 8.51 -3.50
N MET A 93 36.42 8.47 -3.71
CA MET A 93 37.16 9.61 -4.27
C MET A 93 36.70 9.96 -5.68
N THR A 94 36.41 8.95 -6.50
CA THR A 94 35.89 9.15 -7.85
C THR A 94 34.48 9.77 -7.81
N LEU A 95 33.65 9.34 -6.87
CA LEU A 95 32.30 9.87 -6.68
C LEU A 95 32.34 11.32 -6.20
N ASP A 96 33.16 11.64 -5.21
CA ASP A 96 33.35 13.03 -4.72
C ASP A 96 33.85 13.97 -5.81
N LYS A 97 34.77 13.49 -6.66
CA LYS A 97 35.22 14.24 -7.84
C LYS A 97 34.10 14.46 -8.84
N THR A 98 33.22 13.47 -9.03
CA THR A 98 32.08 13.56 -9.93
C THR A 98 31.03 14.53 -9.39
N ILE A 99 30.74 14.49 -8.09
CA ILE A 99 29.83 15.42 -7.41
C ILE A 99 30.36 16.84 -7.55
N SER A 100 31.63 17.07 -7.22
CA SER A 100 32.27 18.39 -7.32
C SER A 100 32.24 18.94 -8.76
N ASN A 101 32.45 18.07 -9.76
CA ASN A 101 32.37 18.46 -11.17
C ASN A 101 30.93 18.81 -11.59
N LEU A 102 29.94 18.03 -11.15
CA LEU A 102 28.53 18.31 -11.41
C LEU A 102 28.07 19.61 -10.73
N GLU A 103 28.51 19.88 -9.51
CA GLU A 103 28.24 21.14 -8.81
C GLU A 103 28.85 22.34 -9.55
N MET A 104 30.09 22.20 -10.03
CA MET A 104 30.75 23.22 -10.85
C MET A 104 30.01 23.46 -12.17
N GLN A 105 29.59 22.40 -12.86
CA GLN A 105 28.80 22.50 -14.09
C GLN A 105 27.42 23.14 -13.83
N LEU A 106 26.77 22.81 -12.71
CA LEU A 106 25.50 23.41 -12.30
C LEU A 106 25.65 24.91 -12.01
N ALA A 107 26.72 25.31 -11.32
CA ALA A 107 27.04 26.70 -11.04
C ALA A 107 27.35 27.47 -12.33
N ALA A 108 28.14 26.89 -13.25
CA ALA A 108 28.44 27.47 -14.55
C ALA A 108 27.19 27.64 -15.42
N ALA A 109 26.30 26.63 -15.45
CA ALA A 109 25.04 26.70 -16.18
C ALA A 109 24.09 27.78 -15.61
N ARG A 110 24.07 27.97 -14.28
CA ARG A 110 23.31 29.04 -13.62
C ARG A 110 23.88 30.43 -13.94
N ALA A 111 25.21 30.56 -13.94
CA ALA A 111 25.89 31.81 -14.29
C ALA A 111 25.67 32.20 -15.77
N ALA A 112 25.76 31.23 -16.69
CA ALA A 112 25.47 31.43 -18.11
C ALA A 112 23.99 31.79 -18.38
N LYS A 113 23.07 31.29 -17.55
CA LYS A 113 21.65 31.67 -17.61
C LYS A 113 21.39 33.06 -17.02
N ALA A 114 22.22 33.54 -16.10
CA ALA A 114 22.13 34.88 -15.53
C ALA A 114 22.73 35.97 -16.44
N SER A 115 23.71 35.63 -17.29
CA SER A 115 24.32 36.59 -18.24
C SER A 115 23.47 36.85 -19.50
N ASN A 116 22.46 36.01 -19.77
CA ASN A 116 21.55 36.15 -20.92
C ASN A 116 20.15 36.63 -20.50
N GLN A 117 20.05 37.71 -19.73
CA GLN A 117 18.78 38.41 -19.51
C GLN A 117 18.62 39.56 -20.51
N GLY A 118 18.08 39.22 -21.68
CA GLY A 118 17.25 40.08 -22.52
C GLY A 118 15.92 39.35 -22.75
N GLU A 119 14.81 40.04 -22.54
CA GLU A 119 13.42 39.58 -22.43
C GLU A 119 12.97 38.42 -23.36
N SER A 120 12.39 37.38 -22.76
CA SER A 120 11.15 36.65 -23.16
C SER A 120 11.12 35.24 -22.51
N PRO A 121 9.99 34.77 -21.96
CA PRO A 121 9.96 33.52 -21.20
C PRO A 121 10.00 32.30 -22.13
N ILE A 122 11.20 31.75 -22.34
CA ILE A 122 11.36 30.40 -22.87
C ILE A 122 11.20 29.42 -21.70
N ASP A 123 10.06 28.74 -21.74
CA ASP A 123 9.58 27.68 -20.85
C ASP A 123 10.59 26.52 -20.78
N VAL A 124 11.59 26.64 -19.90
CA VAL A 124 12.39 25.51 -19.46
C VAL A 124 11.54 24.77 -18.44
N LYS A 125 10.76 23.79 -18.93
CA LYS A 125 9.99 22.83 -18.13
C LYS A 125 10.91 22.06 -17.18
N SER A 126 11.20 22.68 -16.05
CA SER A 126 11.70 22.04 -14.85
C SER A 126 10.62 21.07 -14.37
N GLY A 127 11.01 19.88 -13.90
CA GLY A 127 10.11 18.84 -13.38
C GLY A 127 9.17 19.27 -12.24
N THR A 128 9.23 20.53 -11.82
CA THR A 128 8.27 21.22 -10.96
C THR A 128 6.91 21.53 -11.59
N ASP A 129 6.76 21.58 -12.92
CA ASP A 129 5.45 21.93 -13.52
C ASP A 129 4.43 20.78 -13.48
N LEU A 130 4.86 19.52 -13.40
CA LEU A 130 3.95 18.38 -13.18
C LEU A 130 3.33 18.37 -11.77
N LEU A 131 3.89 19.13 -10.82
CA LEU A 131 3.42 19.17 -9.44
C LEU A 131 2.42 20.29 -9.15
N LYS A 132 2.23 21.24 -10.08
CA LYS A 132 1.45 22.48 -9.86
C LYS A 132 -0.06 22.31 -10.06
N ASP A 133 -0.51 21.28 -10.78
CA ASP A 133 -1.93 21.07 -11.10
C ASP A 133 -2.65 20.05 -10.20
N ARG A 134 -1.97 19.55 -9.15
CA ARG A 134 -2.57 18.57 -8.23
C ARG A 134 -3.53 19.26 -7.24
N PRO A 135 -4.69 18.66 -6.92
CA PRO A 135 -5.60 19.21 -5.93
C PRO A 135 -4.90 19.38 -4.57
N LYS A 136 -4.98 20.59 -4.02
CA LYS A 136 -4.46 20.87 -2.68
C LYS A 136 -5.44 20.36 -1.63
N VAL A 137 -4.96 19.49 -0.75
CA VAL A 137 -5.78 18.87 0.30
C VAL A 137 -5.07 18.96 1.65
N PHE A 138 -5.80 18.79 2.75
CA PHE A 138 -5.22 18.80 4.07
C PHE A 138 -4.43 17.52 4.34
N PHE A 139 -5.05 16.35 4.21
CA PHE A 139 -4.33 15.09 4.27
C PHE A 139 -4.99 13.99 3.44
N VAL A 140 -4.16 13.03 3.00
CA VAL A 140 -4.61 11.80 2.35
C VAL A 140 -4.42 10.64 3.33
N MET A 141 -5.49 9.92 3.62
CA MET A 141 -5.48 8.73 4.49
C MET A 141 -5.67 7.48 3.63
N GLY A 142 -4.60 6.67 3.57
CA GLY A 142 -4.62 5.37 2.93
C GLY A 142 -4.89 4.26 3.95
N ILE A 143 -6.03 3.60 3.81
CA ILE A 143 -6.40 2.42 4.61
C ILE A 143 -5.85 1.18 3.90
N ILE A 144 -4.74 0.65 4.39
CA ILE A 144 -4.06 -0.49 3.80
C ILE A 144 -4.89 -1.75 4.04
N THR A 145 -5.37 -2.35 2.96
CA THR A 145 -6.27 -3.51 2.98
C THR A 145 -5.78 -4.64 2.08
N ALA A 146 -6.47 -5.78 2.05
CA ALA A 146 -6.15 -6.91 1.18
C ALA A 146 -7.41 -7.49 0.53
N PHE A 147 -7.25 -8.38 -0.45
CA PHE A 147 -8.37 -9.05 -1.11
C PHE A 147 -9.30 -9.77 -0.11
N SER A 148 -8.74 -10.42 0.91
CA SER A 148 -9.47 -11.14 1.94
C SER A 148 -10.21 -10.25 2.95
N SER A 149 -9.93 -8.94 2.96
CA SER A 149 -10.41 -8.00 3.98
C SER A 149 -11.78 -7.37 3.68
N ARG A 150 -12.61 -7.96 2.80
CA ARG A 150 -13.92 -7.38 2.43
C ARG A 150 -14.77 -6.98 3.64
N LYS A 151 -14.94 -7.90 4.59
CA LYS A 151 -15.72 -7.66 5.82
C LYS A 151 -15.17 -6.51 6.67
N ARG A 152 -13.84 -6.31 6.67
CA ARG A 152 -13.21 -5.20 7.40
C ARG A 152 -13.52 -3.86 6.73
N ARG A 153 -13.45 -3.80 5.39
CA ARG A 153 -13.82 -2.60 4.63
C ARG A 153 -15.29 -2.23 4.85
N ASP A 154 -16.18 -3.21 4.75
CA ASP A 154 -17.61 -3.00 5.00
C ASP A 154 -17.85 -2.47 6.43
N SER A 155 -17.21 -3.08 7.43
CA SER A 155 -17.27 -2.59 8.82
C SER A 155 -16.75 -1.16 8.99
N ILE A 156 -15.66 -0.78 8.32
CA ILE A 156 -15.12 0.59 8.35
C ILE A 156 -16.13 1.59 7.77
N ARG A 157 -16.72 1.26 6.62
CA ARG A 157 -17.76 2.07 5.96
C ARG A 157 -19.00 2.22 6.85
N GLU A 158 -19.43 1.15 7.50
CA GLU A 158 -20.61 1.12 8.37
C GLU A 158 -20.40 1.86 9.70
N THR A 159 -19.15 2.15 10.09
CA THR A 159 -18.85 2.71 11.42
C THR A 159 -18.31 4.13 11.36
N TRP A 160 -17.08 4.34 10.87
CA TRP A 160 -16.37 5.62 11.05
C TRP A 160 -15.97 6.30 9.75
N MET A 161 -15.91 5.59 8.62
CA MET A 161 -15.59 6.17 7.32
C MET A 161 -16.89 6.65 6.64
N PRO A 162 -17.02 7.96 6.32
CA PRO A 162 -18.12 8.46 5.50
C PRO A 162 -18.19 7.77 4.14
N GLN A 163 -19.41 7.60 3.61
CA GLN A 163 -19.69 6.99 2.31
C GLN A 163 -20.39 7.97 1.37
N GLY A 164 -20.29 7.73 0.06
CA GLY A 164 -21.00 8.48 -0.99
C GLY A 164 -20.84 10.01 -0.84
N ASP A 165 -21.96 10.73 -0.85
CA ASP A 165 -21.96 12.20 -0.76
C ASP A 165 -21.28 12.74 0.49
N LYS A 166 -21.32 12.00 1.62
CA LYS A 166 -20.64 12.42 2.84
C LYS A 166 -19.12 12.36 2.71
N LEU A 167 -18.61 11.36 1.97
CA LEU A 167 -17.19 11.25 1.64
C LEU A 167 -16.75 12.38 0.70
N ILE A 168 -17.54 12.65 -0.34
CA ILE A 168 -17.27 13.76 -1.27
C ILE A 168 -17.29 15.11 -0.53
N LYS A 169 -18.22 15.29 0.41
CA LYS A 169 -18.34 16.50 1.21
C LYS A 169 -17.10 16.74 2.08
N ILE A 170 -16.60 15.72 2.79
CA ILE A 170 -15.41 15.89 3.64
C ILE A 170 -14.14 16.14 2.81
N GLU A 171 -14.06 15.55 1.62
CA GLU A 171 -12.98 15.82 0.66
C GLU A 171 -12.98 17.28 0.21
N LYS A 172 -14.13 17.80 -0.23
CA LYS A 172 -14.25 19.17 -0.74
C LYS A 172 -14.14 20.21 0.36
N GLU A 173 -14.82 20.01 1.49
CA GLU A 173 -14.93 21.04 2.54
C GLU A 173 -13.75 21.02 3.52
N LYS A 174 -13.19 19.84 3.81
CA LYS A 174 -12.11 19.68 4.80
C LYS A 174 -10.77 19.34 4.17
N GLY A 175 -10.73 19.02 2.88
CA GLY A 175 -9.51 18.55 2.22
C GLY A 175 -9.04 17.21 2.79
N ILE A 176 -9.96 16.34 3.22
CA ILE A 176 -9.61 15.03 3.79
C ILE A 176 -9.97 13.97 2.79
N VAL A 177 -8.96 13.33 2.19
CA VAL A 177 -9.14 12.23 1.24
C VAL A 177 -8.95 10.91 1.98
N MET A 178 -9.88 9.98 1.85
CA MET A 178 -9.79 8.65 2.47
C MET A 178 -9.99 7.57 1.42
N ARG A 179 -9.02 6.68 1.24
CA ARG A 179 -9.10 5.60 0.24
C ARG A 179 -8.64 4.27 0.82
N PHE A 180 -9.33 3.19 0.46
CA PHE A 180 -8.83 1.84 0.64
C PHE A 180 -7.71 1.57 -0.36
N VAL A 181 -6.51 1.30 0.14
CA VAL A 181 -5.31 1.14 -0.68
C VAL A 181 -5.11 -0.34 -0.98
N ILE A 182 -5.18 -0.69 -2.26
CA ILE A 182 -5.05 -2.06 -2.72
C ILE A 182 -4.30 -2.12 -4.05
N GLY A 183 -3.42 -3.10 -4.18
CA GLY A 183 -2.77 -3.47 -5.43
C GLY A 183 -3.68 -4.33 -6.31
N HIS A 184 -3.05 -5.07 -7.21
CA HIS A 184 -3.70 -6.05 -8.08
C HIS A 184 -3.21 -7.47 -7.77
N SER A 185 -3.95 -8.46 -8.25
CA SER A 185 -3.54 -9.85 -8.10
C SER A 185 -2.34 -10.17 -9.00
N ALA A 186 -1.68 -11.32 -8.76
CA ALA A 186 -0.57 -11.76 -9.60
C ALA A 186 -0.98 -12.00 -11.07
N THR A 187 -2.27 -12.23 -11.31
CA THR A 187 -2.88 -12.37 -12.64
C THR A 187 -3.84 -11.20 -12.86
N PRO A 188 -3.37 -10.06 -13.43
CA PRO A 188 -4.20 -8.88 -13.61
C PRO A 188 -5.52 -9.21 -14.32
N GLY A 189 -6.64 -8.78 -13.72
CA GLY A 189 -7.99 -9.03 -14.25
C GLY A 189 -8.56 -10.40 -13.87
N GLY A 190 -7.92 -11.12 -12.93
CA GLY A 190 -8.47 -12.34 -12.36
C GLY A 190 -9.68 -12.11 -11.46
N VAL A 191 -10.26 -13.19 -10.92
CA VAL A 191 -11.47 -13.14 -10.07
C VAL A 191 -11.32 -12.21 -8.87
N LEU A 192 -10.13 -12.18 -8.25
CA LEU A 192 -9.85 -11.31 -7.12
C LEU A 192 -9.85 -9.83 -7.51
N ASP A 193 -9.32 -9.50 -8.69
CA ASP A 193 -9.34 -8.13 -9.20
C ASP A 193 -10.76 -7.72 -9.57
N GLY A 194 -11.51 -8.58 -10.27
CA GLY A 194 -12.90 -8.32 -10.64
C GLY A 194 -13.82 -8.11 -9.44
N ALA A 195 -13.59 -8.82 -8.33
CA ALA A 195 -14.33 -8.60 -7.08
C ALA A 195 -14.05 -7.22 -6.45
N ILE A 196 -12.82 -6.72 -6.59
CA ILE A 196 -12.47 -5.36 -6.15
C ILE A 196 -13.04 -4.32 -7.11
N ASP A 197 -12.98 -4.56 -8.42
CA ASP A 197 -13.51 -3.64 -9.42
C ASP A 197 -15.03 -3.45 -9.25
N ALA A 198 -15.77 -4.52 -9.01
CA ALA A 198 -17.21 -4.45 -8.70
C ALA A 198 -17.50 -3.71 -7.38
N GLU A 199 -16.61 -3.82 -6.39
CA GLU A 199 -16.75 -3.08 -5.13
C GLU A 199 -16.47 -1.58 -5.32
N ASP A 200 -15.45 -1.24 -6.11
CA ASP A 200 -15.05 0.13 -6.40
C ASP A 200 -16.08 0.83 -7.29
N GLU A 201 -16.70 0.13 -8.22
CA GLU A 201 -17.83 0.64 -9.02
C GLU A 201 -19.02 1.04 -8.14
N GLN A 202 -19.23 0.36 -7.01
CA GLN A 202 -20.31 0.67 -6.08
C GLN A 202 -19.95 1.80 -5.10
N ASN A 203 -18.71 1.83 -4.60
CA ASN A 203 -18.34 2.67 -3.44
C ASN A 203 -17.42 3.83 -3.79
N HIS A 204 -16.67 3.75 -4.89
CA HIS A 204 -15.73 4.75 -5.40
C HIS A 204 -14.71 5.25 -4.36
N ASP A 205 -14.24 4.34 -3.50
CA ASP A 205 -13.41 4.64 -2.36
C ASP A 205 -12.05 3.90 -2.36
N PHE A 206 -11.66 3.30 -3.48
CA PHE A 206 -10.34 2.68 -3.60
C PHE A 206 -9.27 3.60 -4.19
N LEU A 207 -8.03 3.34 -3.77
CA LEU A 207 -6.82 3.75 -4.45
C LEU A 207 -6.11 2.50 -4.96
N ARG A 208 -6.28 2.23 -6.26
CA ARG A 208 -5.63 1.12 -6.95
C ARG A 208 -4.15 1.41 -7.17
N LEU A 209 -3.27 0.52 -6.74
CA LEU A 209 -1.83 0.62 -6.91
C LEU A 209 -1.34 -0.33 -8.00
N ASN A 210 -0.31 0.09 -8.75
CA ASN A 210 0.45 -0.80 -9.62
C ASN A 210 1.45 -1.61 -8.77
N HIS A 211 0.91 -2.58 -8.04
CA HIS A 211 1.61 -3.40 -7.07
C HIS A 211 0.95 -4.78 -7.02
N VAL A 212 1.72 -5.85 -7.16
CA VAL A 212 1.20 -7.21 -6.96
C VAL A 212 1.06 -7.44 -5.46
N GLU A 213 -0.16 -7.69 -5.00
CA GLU A 213 -0.41 -8.04 -3.61
C GLU A 213 0.25 -9.39 -3.27
N GLY A 214 0.97 -9.41 -2.15
CA GLY A 214 1.66 -10.59 -1.66
C GLY A 214 1.92 -10.52 -0.17
N TYR A 215 2.12 -11.68 0.47
CA TYR A 215 2.27 -11.77 1.92
C TYR A 215 3.50 -10.99 2.46
N HIS A 216 4.58 -10.89 1.67
CA HIS A 216 5.82 -10.22 2.05
C HIS A 216 6.00 -8.82 1.44
N GLU A 217 4.97 -8.29 0.79
CA GLU A 217 5.09 -7.10 -0.06
C GLU A 217 4.58 -5.80 0.60
N LEU A 218 4.20 -5.86 1.88
CA LEU A 218 3.57 -4.73 2.57
C LEU A 218 4.44 -3.46 2.60
N SER A 219 5.75 -3.62 2.80
CA SER A 219 6.70 -2.50 2.78
C SER A 219 6.71 -1.80 1.42
N SER A 220 6.79 -2.58 0.34
CA SER A 220 6.71 -2.11 -1.04
C SER A 220 5.39 -1.39 -1.29
N LYS A 221 4.27 -1.98 -0.83
CA LYS A 221 2.93 -1.40 -0.93
C LYS A 221 2.84 -0.02 -0.29
N ILE A 222 3.36 0.14 0.94
CA ILE A 222 3.35 1.41 1.67
C ILE A 222 4.18 2.48 0.94
N GLN A 223 5.34 2.10 0.43
CA GLN A 223 6.20 3.02 -0.33
C GLN A 223 5.53 3.48 -1.65
N ILE A 224 4.92 2.53 -2.37
CA ILE A 224 4.16 2.81 -3.60
C ILE A 224 2.95 3.68 -3.25
N PHE A 225 2.24 3.39 -2.17
CA PHE A 225 1.14 4.22 -1.68
C PHE A 225 1.56 5.68 -1.51
N PHE A 226 2.62 5.96 -0.75
CA PHE A 226 3.05 7.35 -0.54
C PHE A 226 3.45 8.02 -1.86
N SER A 227 4.17 7.31 -2.72
CA SER A 227 4.58 7.83 -4.03
C SER A 227 3.39 8.14 -4.95
N THR A 228 2.40 7.25 -4.99
CA THR A 228 1.17 7.43 -5.78
C THR A 228 0.29 8.52 -5.19
N ALA A 229 0.12 8.57 -3.87
CA ALA A 229 -0.66 9.62 -3.24
C ALA A 229 -0.03 11.00 -3.45
N LEU A 230 1.31 11.09 -3.41
CA LEU A 230 2.02 12.30 -3.80
C LEU A 230 1.79 12.65 -5.27
N SER A 231 1.78 11.70 -6.20
CA SER A 231 1.60 12.05 -7.61
C SER A 231 0.20 12.54 -7.96
N ILE A 232 -0.80 12.21 -7.13
CA ILE A 232 -2.21 12.59 -7.34
C ILE A 232 -2.60 13.85 -6.55
N TRP A 233 -2.23 13.95 -5.27
CA TRP A 233 -2.66 15.04 -4.38
C TRP A 233 -1.49 15.86 -3.85
N ASP A 234 -1.70 17.17 -3.73
CA ASP A 234 -0.80 18.06 -2.99
C ASP A 234 -1.28 18.21 -1.53
N ALA A 235 -0.97 17.21 -0.70
CA ALA A 235 -1.43 17.15 0.68
C ALA A 235 -0.38 17.70 1.66
N ASP A 236 -0.80 18.27 2.80
CA ASP A 236 0.14 18.63 3.87
C ASP A 236 0.67 17.37 4.58
N PHE A 237 -0.18 16.36 4.73
CA PHE A 237 0.14 15.07 5.34
C PHE A 237 -0.37 13.88 4.53
N TYR A 238 0.36 12.78 4.65
CA TYR A 238 -0.03 11.46 4.14
C TYR A 238 -0.08 10.50 5.33
N VAL A 239 -1.21 9.81 5.51
CA VAL A 239 -1.50 8.96 6.65
C VAL A 239 -1.63 7.53 6.18
N LYS A 240 -0.91 6.62 6.83
CA LYS A 240 -1.07 5.18 6.69
C LYS A 240 -1.94 4.68 7.83
N LEU A 241 -2.92 3.83 7.51
CA LEU A 241 -3.83 3.20 8.48
C LEU A 241 -4.02 1.71 8.13
N ASP A 242 -4.08 0.82 9.12
CA ASP A 242 -4.52 -0.57 8.92
C ASP A 242 -6.05 -0.72 8.92
N ASP A 243 -6.56 -1.71 8.18
CA ASP A 243 -8.00 -1.97 8.04
C ASP A 243 -8.68 -2.63 9.25
N ASP A 244 -7.96 -2.86 10.36
CA ASP A 244 -8.51 -3.29 11.65
C ASP A 244 -8.44 -2.22 12.74
N VAL A 245 -8.29 -0.95 12.34
CA VAL A 245 -8.23 0.19 13.26
C VAL A 245 -9.48 1.05 13.13
N HIS A 246 -10.05 1.44 14.26
CA HIS A 246 -11.09 2.46 14.34
C HIS A 246 -10.47 3.84 14.61
N VAL A 247 -10.89 4.87 13.88
CA VAL A 247 -10.28 6.21 13.96
C VAL A 247 -11.32 7.30 14.21
N ASN A 248 -10.98 8.22 15.13
CA ASN A 248 -11.70 9.48 15.28
C ASN A 248 -11.08 10.54 14.34
N LEU A 249 -11.77 10.81 13.23
CA LEU A 249 -11.32 11.77 12.21
C LEU A 249 -11.11 13.19 12.74
N GLY A 250 -11.95 13.65 13.68
CA GLY A 250 -11.80 14.96 14.30
C GLY A 250 -10.52 15.09 15.13
N LEU A 251 -10.17 14.03 15.86
CA LEU A 251 -8.93 13.98 16.65
C LEU A 251 -7.68 13.89 15.76
N VAL A 252 -7.73 13.09 14.69
CA VAL A 252 -6.63 13.03 13.70
C VAL A 252 -6.45 14.39 13.04
N GLY A 253 -7.54 14.98 12.54
CA GLY A 253 -7.51 16.29 11.86
C GLY A 253 -6.97 17.40 12.77
N SER A 254 -7.47 17.52 14.00
CA SER A 254 -6.97 18.51 14.96
C SER A 254 -5.50 18.28 15.33
N THR A 255 -5.07 17.03 15.52
CA THR A 255 -3.68 16.70 15.83
C THR A 255 -2.74 17.08 14.69
N LEU A 256 -3.09 16.77 13.44
CA LEU A 256 -2.28 17.11 12.27
C LEU A 256 -2.27 18.63 12.03
N ALA A 257 -3.38 19.33 12.29
CA ALA A 257 -3.46 20.78 12.12
C ALA A 257 -2.44 21.51 13.01
N ARG A 258 -2.22 21.03 14.24
CA ARG A 258 -1.18 21.57 15.14
C ARG A 258 0.26 21.39 14.64
N HIS A 259 0.48 20.47 13.70
CA HIS A 259 1.80 20.15 13.16
C HIS A 259 2.03 20.74 11.77
N ARG A 260 1.04 21.43 11.17
CA ARG A 260 1.06 21.90 9.78
C ARG A 260 2.24 22.83 9.46
N SER A 261 2.70 23.62 10.43
CA SER A 261 3.83 24.53 10.26
C SER A 261 5.20 23.90 10.53
N LYS A 262 5.25 22.64 10.97
CA LYS A 262 6.50 21.95 11.29
C LYS A 262 7.02 21.20 10.05
N PRO A 263 8.30 21.33 9.69
CA PRO A 263 8.90 20.52 8.65
C PRO A 263 9.18 19.09 9.15
N ARG A 264 9.22 18.12 8.24
CA ARG A 264 9.67 16.73 8.43
C ARG A 264 8.99 16.03 9.61
N VAL A 265 7.67 16.16 9.69
CA VAL A 265 6.85 15.52 10.71
C VAL A 265 6.72 14.03 10.40
N TYR A 266 7.07 13.21 11.39
CA TYR A 266 6.72 11.80 11.47
C TYR A 266 6.05 11.57 12.82
N ILE A 267 4.76 11.22 12.80
CA ILE A 267 3.95 11.10 14.01
C ILE A 267 3.14 9.81 14.01
N GLY A 268 3.12 9.16 15.17
CA GLY A 268 2.36 7.96 15.45
C GLY A 268 2.65 7.51 16.87
N CYS A 269 2.23 6.30 17.23
CA CYS A 269 2.66 5.70 18.49
C CYS A 269 4.13 5.28 18.37
N MET A 270 5.05 6.15 18.79
CA MET A 270 6.49 5.93 18.58
C MET A 270 7.04 4.91 19.57
N LYS A 271 7.62 3.83 19.06
CA LYS A 271 8.26 2.75 19.84
C LYS A 271 9.71 2.54 19.42
N SER A 272 10.44 1.84 20.28
CA SER A 272 11.75 1.25 20.00
C SER A 272 11.85 -0.03 20.86
N GLY A 273 12.46 -1.07 20.31
CA GLY A 273 12.52 -2.38 20.94
C GLY A 273 13.76 -3.15 20.47
N PRO A 274 14.09 -4.26 21.14
CA PRO A 274 15.25 -5.07 20.78
C PRO A 274 15.11 -5.60 19.35
N VAL A 275 16.22 -5.68 18.62
CA VAL A 275 16.25 -6.34 17.31
C VAL A 275 16.10 -7.84 17.50
N LEU A 276 15.16 -8.45 16.77
CA LEU A 276 14.83 -9.86 16.91
C LEU A 276 15.78 -10.74 16.09
N ALA A 277 17.04 -10.85 16.54
CA ALA A 277 18.11 -11.57 15.84
C ALA A 277 18.00 -13.11 15.90
N LYS A 278 17.16 -13.64 16.80
CA LYS A 278 17.09 -15.09 17.07
C LYS A 278 16.17 -15.80 16.07
N ARG A 279 16.69 -16.77 15.32
CA ARG A 279 15.87 -17.56 14.39
C ARG A 279 14.74 -18.30 15.11
N GLY A 280 13.58 -18.39 14.47
CA GLY A 280 12.41 -19.11 15.00
C GLY A 280 11.48 -18.28 15.90
N VAL A 281 11.85 -17.04 16.24
CA VAL A 281 10.90 -16.11 16.85
C VAL A 281 10.01 -15.47 15.79
N LYS A 282 8.77 -15.15 16.15
CA LYS A 282 7.87 -14.38 15.31
C LYS A 282 8.56 -13.04 14.96
N TYR A 283 8.63 -12.72 13.67
CA TYR A 283 9.28 -11.50 13.16
C TYR A 283 10.80 -11.43 13.35
N HIS A 284 11.48 -12.60 13.33
CA HIS A 284 12.93 -12.65 13.20
C HIS A 284 13.42 -11.74 12.05
N GLU A 285 14.40 -10.89 12.36
CA GLU A 285 15.02 -9.96 11.42
C GLU A 285 16.22 -10.63 10.75
N PRO A 286 16.12 -11.06 9.47
CA PRO A 286 17.22 -11.75 8.78
C PRO A 286 18.47 -10.87 8.63
N GLU A 287 18.29 -9.56 8.56
CA GLU A 287 19.35 -8.57 8.39
C GLU A 287 19.70 -7.87 9.71
N TYR A 288 19.55 -8.55 10.85
CA TYR A 288 19.75 -7.97 12.18
C TYR A 288 21.12 -7.31 12.36
N TRP A 289 22.14 -7.84 11.69
CA TRP A 289 23.51 -7.34 11.68
C TRP A 289 23.63 -5.89 11.16
N LYS A 290 22.65 -5.40 10.37
CA LYS A 290 22.59 -4.01 9.92
C LYS A 290 22.26 -3.03 11.05
N PHE A 291 21.73 -3.53 12.16
CA PHE A 291 21.41 -2.74 13.34
C PHE A 291 22.56 -2.74 14.36
N GLY A 292 23.71 -3.31 14.01
CA GLY A 292 24.91 -3.41 14.84
C GLY A 292 24.99 -4.72 15.63
N GLU A 293 25.46 -4.66 16.86
CA GLU A 293 25.74 -5.83 17.70
C GLU A 293 24.49 -6.36 18.42
N GLU A 294 24.59 -7.59 18.93
CA GLU A 294 23.53 -8.21 19.73
C GLU A 294 23.20 -7.35 20.95
N GLY A 295 21.90 -7.08 21.17
CA GLY A 295 21.43 -6.15 22.20
C GLY A 295 21.05 -4.76 21.67
N ASN A 296 21.38 -4.45 20.41
CA ASN A 296 20.91 -3.22 19.78
C ASN A 296 19.39 -3.21 19.58
N LYS A 297 18.85 -2.00 19.52
CA LYS A 297 17.42 -1.73 19.36
C LYS A 297 17.15 -1.17 17.97
N TYR A 298 15.95 -1.42 17.47
CA TYR A 298 15.45 -0.71 16.31
C TYR A 298 15.47 0.80 16.55
N PHE A 299 15.80 1.55 15.50
CA PHE A 299 15.56 3.00 15.47
C PHE A 299 14.13 3.30 15.87
N ARG A 300 13.91 4.46 16.50
CA ARG A 300 12.58 4.87 16.93
C ARG A 300 11.66 4.99 15.71
N HIS A 301 10.56 4.25 15.72
CA HIS A 301 9.60 4.18 14.62
C HIS A 301 8.17 4.17 15.16
N ALA A 302 7.20 4.58 14.36
CA ALA A 302 5.80 4.46 14.71
C ALA A 302 5.34 2.99 14.62
N THR A 303 4.43 2.59 15.50
CA THR A 303 3.70 1.33 15.39
C THR A 303 2.98 1.24 14.04
N GLY A 304 2.89 0.02 13.48
CA GLY A 304 2.35 -0.23 12.15
C GLY A 304 0.92 0.29 11.96
N GLN A 305 0.06 0.22 12.98
CA GLN A 305 -1.38 0.49 12.91
C GLN A 305 -1.75 1.84 12.27
N LEU A 306 -1.17 2.95 12.76
CA LEU A 306 -1.44 4.29 12.27
C LEU A 306 -0.22 5.18 12.44
N TYR A 307 0.15 5.89 11.38
CA TYR A 307 1.10 6.98 11.44
C TYR A 307 0.89 7.97 10.28
N ALA A 308 1.35 9.20 10.47
CA ALA A 308 1.32 10.25 9.47
C ALA A 308 2.71 10.81 9.21
N ILE A 309 2.96 11.16 7.96
CA ILE A 309 4.17 11.85 7.51
C ILE A 309 3.80 13.13 6.79
N SER A 310 4.60 14.19 6.95
CA SER A 310 4.43 15.42 6.19
C SER A 310 4.84 15.25 4.72
N LYS A 311 4.38 16.17 3.88
CA LYS A 311 4.68 16.22 2.44
C LYS A 311 6.17 16.07 2.10
N ASP A 312 7.03 16.76 2.82
CA ASP A 312 8.48 16.74 2.59
C ASP A 312 9.10 15.37 2.90
N LEU A 313 8.68 14.71 3.98
CA LEU A 313 9.11 13.35 4.30
C LEU A 313 8.56 12.34 3.30
N ALA A 314 7.30 12.48 2.88
CA ALA A 314 6.74 11.64 1.82
C ALA A 314 7.53 11.84 0.51
N THR A 315 7.84 13.08 0.14
CA THR A 315 8.66 13.42 -1.03
C THR A 315 10.04 12.76 -0.93
N TYR A 316 10.69 12.84 0.23
CA TYR A 316 11.96 12.17 0.48
C TYR A 316 11.87 10.66 0.27
N ILE A 317 10.82 10.00 0.77
CA ILE A 317 10.59 8.56 0.57
C ILE A 317 10.43 8.23 -0.92
N SER A 318 9.67 9.04 -1.64
CA SER A 318 9.40 8.82 -3.07
C SER A 318 10.67 8.98 -3.93
N VAL A 319 11.44 10.04 -3.70
CA VAL A 319 12.70 10.30 -4.41
C VAL A 319 13.74 9.22 -4.12
N ASN A 320 13.87 8.79 -2.87
CA ASN A 320 14.89 7.84 -2.43
C ASN A 320 14.40 6.39 -2.45
N ARG A 321 13.33 6.09 -3.19
CA ARG A 321 12.63 4.81 -3.06
C ARG A 321 13.51 3.58 -3.28
N CYS A 322 14.46 3.65 -4.21
CA CYS A 322 15.35 2.53 -4.51
C CYS A 322 16.46 2.33 -3.47
N LEU A 323 16.75 3.34 -2.65
CA LEU A 323 17.80 3.33 -1.64
C LEU A 323 17.26 2.91 -0.26
N LEU A 324 15.98 3.18 0.00
CA LEU A 324 15.35 2.86 1.28
C LEU A 324 15.10 1.35 1.41
N GLY A 325 15.83 0.71 2.34
CA GLY A 325 15.46 -0.59 2.87
C GLY A 325 14.34 -0.45 3.88
N PHE A 326 13.29 -1.26 3.76
CA PHE A 326 12.21 -1.31 4.74
C PHE A 326 12.35 -2.56 5.59
N VAL A 327 12.32 -2.36 6.89
CA VAL A 327 12.37 -3.43 7.88
C VAL A 327 10.99 -3.55 8.51
N VAL A 328 10.47 -4.76 8.47
CA VAL A 328 9.12 -5.06 8.94
C VAL A 328 9.20 -5.52 10.39
N HIS A 329 8.89 -4.62 11.32
CA HIS A 329 8.81 -4.94 12.74
C HIS A 329 7.37 -4.88 13.25
N TRP A 330 6.75 -6.05 13.36
CA TRP A 330 5.46 -6.22 14.01
C TRP A 330 5.70 -6.58 15.47
N SER A 331 4.95 -5.96 16.39
CA SER A 331 4.97 -6.31 17.81
C SER A 331 3.57 -6.67 18.24
#